data_AF-A0A4Q3WB18-F1
#
_entry.id   AF-A0A4Q3WB18-F1
#
_cell.length_a   1.000
_cell.length_b   1.000
_cell.length_c   1.000
_cell.angle_alpha   90.00
_cell.angle_beta   90.00
_cell.angle_gamma   90.00
#
_symmetry.space_group_name_H-M   'P 1'
#
loop_
_entity.id
_entity.type
_entity.pdbx_description
1 polymer ?
#
loop_
_entity_poly.entity_id
_entity_poly.type
_entity_poly.pdbx_seq_one_letter_code
_entity_poly.pdbx_strand_id
1 'polypeptide(L)'
;MLGTEWNTNDIWLRRTFNPGPLTNAQIKNLVIRDYHDDDVEVYINGVLAYKRSGYTSTYESRPLTPQGKAAIKPNSQNVMAIHCRQTGGGQYIDAGLSLQLQPKKP
;
A
#
# COMPACT_ATOMS: atom_id res chain seq x y z
N MET A 1 3.62 -6.74 -9.52
CA MET A 1 4.82 -7.34 -10.16
C MET A 1 4.38 -8.61 -10.86
N LEU A 2 4.35 -8.62 -12.18
CA LEU A 2 4.18 -9.85 -12.98
C LEU A 2 5.57 -10.30 -13.41
N GLY A 3 5.92 -11.58 -13.21
CA GLY A 3 7.18 -12.16 -13.69
C GLY A 3 8.34 -12.26 -12.69
N THR A 4 8.08 -12.21 -11.38
CA THR A 4 9.06 -12.67 -10.38
C THR A 4 8.56 -13.99 -9.83
N GLU A 5 9.37 -15.04 -9.94
CA GLU A 5 9.04 -16.37 -9.42
C GLU A 5 9.13 -16.36 -7.89
N TRP A 6 8.08 -16.85 -7.22
CA TRP A 6 8.01 -16.89 -5.76
C TRP A 6 8.47 -18.27 -5.29
N ASN A 7 9.69 -18.35 -4.77
CA ASN A 7 10.24 -19.60 -4.23
C ASN A 7 9.79 -19.87 -2.79
N THR A 8 9.05 -18.93 -2.19
CA THR A 8 8.52 -18.98 -0.82
C THR A 8 7.09 -18.45 -0.79
N ASN A 9 6.34 -18.82 0.25
CA ASN A 9 4.97 -18.32 0.45
C ASN A 9 4.91 -16.83 0.77
N ASP A 10 6.04 -16.23 1.18
CA ASP A 10 6.11 -14.85 1.60
C ASP A 10 7.00 -14.08 0.61
N ILE A 11 6.52 -12.97 0.09
CA ILE A 11 7.32 -12.04 -0.71
C ILE A 11 7.30 -10.64 -0.13
N TRP A 12 8.42 -9.95 -0.36
CA TRP A 12 8.62 -8.59 0.11
C TRP A 12 8.98 -7.67 -1.05
N LEU A 13 8.23 -6.59 -1.20
CA LEU A 13 8.56 -5.49 -2.07
C LEU A 13 8.95 -4.29 -1.23
N ARG A 14 9.97 -3.55 -1.64
CA ARG A 14 10.42 -2.34 -0.93
C ARG A 14 10.74 -1.24 -1.92
N ARG A 15 10.22 -0.04 -1.67
CA ARG A 15 10.52 1.17 -2.44
C ARG A 15 10.73 2.37 -1.54
N THR A 16 11.67 3.22 -1.91
CA THR A 16 11.77 4.58 -1.37
C THR A 16 10.89 5.53 -2.19
N PHE A 17 10.29 6.52 -1.55
CA PHE A 17 9.54 7.57 -2.25
C PHE A 17 9.65 8.90 -1.50
N ASN A 18 9.49 10.01 -2.20
CA ASN A 18 9.26 11.32 -1.61
C ASN A 18 7.92 11.84 -2.15
N PRO A 19 6.90 12.05 -1.29
CA PRO A 19 5.58 12.50 -1.73
C PRO A 19 5.53 14.00 -2.05
N GLY A 20 6.65 14.74 -1.90
CA GLY A 20 6.67 16.19 -1.94
C GLY A 20 5.94 16.80 -0.74
N PRO A 21 5.61 18.10 -0.79
CA PRO A 21 4.83 18.74 0.27
C PRO A 21 3.42 18.13 0.34
N LEU A 22 2.98 17.80 1.55
CA LEU A 22 1.62 17.33 1.83
C LEU A 22 1.04 18.15 3.00
N THR A 23 -0.18 18.64 2.82
CA THR A 23 -0.97 19.22 3.91
C THR A 23 -1.56 18.14 4.81
N ASN A 24 -1.93 18.51 6.05
CA ASN A 24 -2.63 17.61 6.96
C ASN A 24 -3.94 17.06 6.36
N ALA A 25 -4.64 17.85 5.55
CA ALA A 25 -5.85 17.41 4.84
C ALA A 25 -5.53 16.35 3.78
N GLN A 26 -4.46 16.54 3.01
CA GLN A 26 -4.01 15.55 2.02
C GLN A 26 -3.58 14.24 2.71
N ILE A 27 -2.82 14.31 3.80
CA ILE A 27 -2.41 13.12 4.57
C ILE A 27 -3.64 12.34 5.06
N LYS A 28 -4.69 13.03 5.53
CA LYS A 28 -5.95 12.39 5.95
C LYS A 28 -6.64 11.63 4.81
N ASN A 29 -6.49 12.10 3.56
CA ASN A 29 -7.10 11.52 2.37
C ASN A 29 -6.16 10.56 1.61
N LEU A 30 -5.00 10.22 2.19
CA LEU A 30 -4.15 9.18 1.62
C LEU A 30 -4.76 7.80 1.82
N VAL A 31 -4.68 7.01 0.75
CA VAL A 31 -5.18 5.64 0.67
C VAL A 31 -4.10 4.72 0.11
N ILE A 32 -4.17 3.44 0.45
CA ILE A 32 -3.52 2.39 -0.34
C ILE A 32 -4.44 2.05 -1.50
N ARG A 33 -3.87 2.01 -2.70
CA ARG A 33 -4.50 1.43 -3.87
C ARG A 33 -3.81 0.11 -4.17
N ASP A 34 -4.54 -0.99 -4.04
CA ASP A 34 -3.99 -2.35 -4.11
C ASP A 34 -4.80 -3.26 -5.05
N TYR A 35 -4.09 -4.21 -5.66
CA TYR A 35 -4.62 -5.34 -6.41
C TYR A 35 -3.69 -6.53 -6.16
N HIS A 36 -4.22 -7.55 -5.50
CA HIS A 36 -3.44 -8.64 -4.91
C HIS A 36 -4.22 -9.95 -4.86
N ASP A 37 -3.48 -11.05 -4.97
CA ASP A 37 -3.91 -12.41 -4.67
C ASP A 37 -3.33 -12.80 -3.31
N ASP A 38 -4.17 -13.23 -2.37
CA ASP A 38 -3.87 -13.52 -0.95
C ASP A 38 -3.48 -12.32 -0.04
N ASP A 39 -3.18 -12.62 1.22
CA ASP A 39 -2.99 -11.67 2.32
C ASP A 39 -1.87 -10.64 2.05
N VAL A 40 -2.16 -9.37 2.33
CA VAL A 40 -1.24 -8.25 2.14
C VAL A 40 -1.08 -7.41 3.41
N GLU A 41 0.16 -6.99 3.67
CA GLU A 41 0.51 -6.01 4.69
C GLU A 41 1.38 -4.92 4.06
N VAL A 42 1.04 -3.66 4.31
CA VAL A 42 1.80 -2.50 3.83
C VAL A 42 2.32 -1.70 5.02
N TYR A 43 3.62 -1.45 5.01
CA TYR A 43 4.34 -0.71 6.03
C TYR A 43 4.87 0.60 5.46
N ILE A 44 4.73 1.68 6.22
CA ILE A 44 5.34 2.98 5.93
C ILE A 44 6.33 3.31 7.04
N ASN A 45 7.61 3.50 6.67
CA ASN A 45 8.69 3.76 7.62
C ASN A 45 8.72 2.76 8.80
N GLY A 46 8.40 1.48 8.52
CA GLY A 46 8.34 0.40 9.51
C GLY A 46 7.02 0.30 10.28
N VAL A 47 6.08 1.22 10.10
CA VAL A 47 4.76 1.21 10.78
C VAL A 47 3.72 0.52 9.90
N LEU A 48 2.97 -0.44 10.47
CA LEU A 48 1.88 -1.11 9.77
C LEU A 48 0.79 -0.09 9.39
N ALA A 49 0.67 0.16 8.10
CA ALA A 49 -0.13 1.23 7.55
C ALA A 49 -1.43 0.72 6.90
N TYR A 50 -1.44 -0.54 6.45
CA TYR A 50 -2.61 -1.24 5.92
C TYR A 50 -2.39 -2.76 6.01
N LYS A 51 -3.46 -3.51 6.27
CA LYS A 51 -3.47 -4.97 6.26
C LYS A 51 -4.81 -5.46 5.73
N ARG A 52 -4.77 -6.52 4.93
CA ARG A 52 -5.95 -7.22 4.46
C ARG A 52 -5.64 -8.70 4.24
N SER A 53 -6.65 -9.54 4.48
CA SER A 53 -6.62 -10.95 4.11
C SER A 53 -7.48 -11.26 2.89
N GLY A 54 -7.17 -12.37 2.21
CA GLY A 54 -7.81 -12.81 0.98
C GLY A 54 -7.37 -12.01 -0.26
N TYR A 55 -8.08 -12.16 -1.37
CA TYR A 55 -7.71 -11.56 -2.65
C TYR A 55 -8.64 -10.39 -3.05
N THR A 56 -8.25 -9.70 -4.12
CA THR A 56 -9.04 -8.71 -4.85
C THR A 56 -9.23 -9.14 -6.29
N SER A 57 -10.29 -8.69 -6.95
CA SER A 57 -10.50 -8.91 -8.40
C SER A 57 -10.25 -7.65 -9.24
N THR A 58 -10.08 -6.50 -8.58
CA THR A 58 -9.81 -5.19 -9.20
C THR A 58 -8.97 -4.33 -8.26
N TYR A 59 -8.48 -3.19 -8.74
CA TYR A 59 -7.87 -2.20 -7.87
C TYR A 59 -8.88 -1.57 -6.94
N GLU A 60 -8.63 -1.66 -5.64
CA GLU A 60 -9.44 -1.01 -4.62
C GLU A 60 -8.67 0.15 -3.99
N SER A 61 -9.38 1.08 -3.34
CA SER A 61 -8.76 2.16 -2.57
C SER A 61 -9.18 2.03 -1.11
N ARG A 62 -8.21 1.83 -0.23
CA ARG A 62 -8.43 1.51 1.18
C ARG A 62 -7.73 2.52 2.09
N PRO A 63 -8.37 2.96 3.18
CA PRO A 63 -7.78 3.94 4.08
C PRO A 63 -6.56 3.37 4.80
N LEU A 64 -5.58 4.23 5.05
CA LEU A 64 -4.47 3.94 5.95
C LEU A 64 -4.93 3.95 7.42
N THR A 65 -4.25 3.18 8.26
CA THR A 65 -4.34 3.29 9.72
C THR A 65 -3.92 4.69 10.20
N PRO A 66 -4.42 5.17 11.35
CA PRO A 66 -3.97 6.43 11.93
C PRO A 66 -2.44 6.51 12.12
N GLN A 67 -1.84 5.41 12.57
CA GLN A 67 -0.39 5.27 12.78
C GLN A 67 0.35 5.30 11.44
N GLY A 68 -0.17 4.63 10.41
CA GLY A 68 0.39 4.66 9.06
C GLY A 68 0.39 6.07 8.46
N LYS A 69 -0.69 6.84 8.66
CA LYS A 69 -0.75 8.25 8.24
C LYS A 69 0.28 9.10 9.00
N ALA A 70 0.39 8.91 10.31
CA ALA A 70 1.35 9.63 11.15
C ALA A 70 2.81 9.29 10.82
N ALA A 71 3.07 8.10 10.27
CA ALA A 71 4.41 7.66 9.88
C ALA A 71 4.92 8.36 8.61
N ILE A 72 4.05 8.96 7.79
CA ILE A 72 4.43 9.64 6.54
C ILE A 72 5.15 10.94 6.87
N LYS A 73 6.31 11.14 6.24
CA LYS A 73 7.12 12.36 6.35
C LYS A 73 6.95 13.20 5.08
N PRO A 74 6.19 14.31 5.11
CA PRO A 74 6.08 15.22 3.96
C PRO A 74 7.44 15.79 3.58
N ASN A 75 7.62 16.07 2.29
CA ASN A 75 8.81 16.70 1.71
C ASN A 75 10.13 16.00 2.10
N SER A 76 10.09 14.69 2.32
CA SER A 76 11.21 13.87 2.77
C SER A 76 11.14 12.47 2.15
N GLN A 77 12.27 11.78 2.16
CA GLN A 77 12.31 10.37 1.80
C GLN A 77 11.55 9.53 2.84
N ASN A 78 10.74 8.60 2.33
CA ASN A 78 9.99 7.59 3.05
C ASN A 78 10.30 6.21 2.45
N VAL A 79 10.08 5.17 3.23
CA VAL A 79 10.16 3.78 2.80
C VAL A 79 8.78 3.16 2.87
N MET A 80 8.35 2.51 1.78
CA MET A 80 7.22 1.61 1.76
C MET A 80 7.74 0.19 1.62
N ALA A 81 7.28 -0.71 2.49
CA ALA A 81 7.46 -2.15 2.35
C ALA A 81 6.09 -2.81 2.22
N ILE A 82 5.99 -3.80 1.34
CA ILE A 82 4.77 -4.58 1.10
C ILE A 82 5.14 -6.04 1.31
N HIS A 83 4.40 -6.70 2.18
CA HIS A 83 4.49 -8.13 2.40
C HIS A 83 3.23 -8.76 1.80
N CYS A 84 3.40 -9.75 0.93
CA CYS A 84 2.31 -10.58 0.47
C CYS A 84 2.59 -12.01 0.89
N ARG A 85 1.61 -12.66 1.53
CA ARG A 85 1.69 -14.05 1.96
C ARG A 85 0.70 -14.87 1.16
N GLN A 86 1.21 -15.67 0.24
CA GLN A 86 0.43 -16.57 -0.57
C GLN A 86 0.18 -17.91 0.12
N THR A 87 -1.03 -18.43 -0.09
CA THR A 87 -1.45 -19.77 0.32
C THR A 87 -1.68 -20.70 -0.89
N GLY A 88 -1.81 -20.16 -2.11
CA GLY A 88 -1.77 -20.85 -3.40
C GLY A 88 -2.39 -19.98 -4.52
N GLY A 89 -2.23 -20.33 -5.81
CA GLY A 89 -2.97 -19.64 -6.90
C GLY A 89 -2.16 -18.71 -7.81
N GLY A 90 -2.75 -17.57 -8.21
CA GLY A 90 -2.39 -16.73 -9.37
C GLY A 90 -1.25 -15.73 -9.17
N GLN A 91 -0.65 -15.69 -7.98
CA GLN A 91 0.58 -14.99 -7.61
C GLN A 91 0.74 -13.57 -8.18
N TYR A 92 0.04 -12.58 -7.60
CA TYR A 92 0.32 -11.19 -7.92
C TYR A 92 0.08 -10.24 -6.74
N ILE A 93 0.84 -9.15 -6.74
CA ILE A 93 0.66 -8.00 -5.85
C ILE A 93 1.04 -6.73 -6.62
N ASP A 94 0.19 -5.73 -6.54
CA ASP A 94 0.48 -4.34 -6.82
C ASP A 94 -0.15 -3.50 -5.71
N ALA A 95 0.62 -2.61 -5.10
CA ALA A 95 0.11 -1.68 -4.13
C ALA A 95 0.91 -0.37 -4.16
N GLY A 96 0.21 0.74 -3.96
CA GLY A 96 0.81 2.05 -3.93
C GLY A 96 0.02 3.05 -3.09
N LEU A 97 0.69 4.14 -2.74
CA LEU A 97 0.06 5.27 -2.06
C LEU A 97 -0.62 6.16 -3.10
N SER A 98 -1.88 6.51 -2.86
CA SER A 98 -2.63 7.44 -3.70
C SER A 98 -3.28 8.53 -2.85
N LEU A 99 -3.45 9.71 -3.43
CA LEU A 99 -4.27 10.77 -2.85
C LEU A 99 -5.69 10.59 -3.38
N GLN A 100 -6.63 10.25 -2.50
CA GLN A 100 -8.03 10.23 -2.87
C GLN A 100 -8.53 11.69 -2.92
N LEU A 101 -8.56 12.25 -4.11
CA LEU A 101 -9.34 13.46 -4.36
C LEU A 101 -10.80 13.06 -4.15
N GLN A 102 -11.53 13.79 -3.29
CA GLN A 102 -12.96 13.54 -3.17
C GLN A 102 -13.58 13.58 -4.57
N PRO A 103 -14.48 12.65 -4.93
CA PRO A 103 -15.22 12.80 -6.17
C PRO A 103 -15.90 14.16 -6.11
N LYS A 104 -15.74 14.94 -7.19
CA LYS A 104 -16.54 16.14 -7.39
C LYS A 104 -17.99 15.68 -7.25
N LYS A 105 -18.69 16.15 -6.21
CA LYS A 105 -20.14 15.91 -6.08
C LYS A 105 -20.76 16.42 -7.40
N PRO A 106 -21.63 15.63 -8.07
CA PRO A 106 -22.24 16.05 -9.32
C PRO A 106 -22.94 17.40 -9.18
#